data_AF-A0A3B0THM9-F1
#
_entry.id   AF-A0A3B0THM9-F1
#
_cell.length_a   1.000
_cell.length_b   1.000
_cell.length_c   1.000
_cell.angle_alpha   90.00
_cell.angle_beta   90.00
_cell.angle_gamma   90.00
#
_symmetry.space_group_name_H-M   'P 1'
#
loop_
_entity.id
_entity.type
_entity.pdbx_description
1 polymer ?
#
loop_
_entity_poly.entity_id
_entity_poly.type
_entity_poly.pdbx_seq_one_letter_code
_entity_poly.pdbx_strand_id
1 'polypeptide(L)'
;MGFLKKFIGLRKNKTFGYQPRFYDDKGEGSPFKIEYKFDQYRSTVGSNKGLKTKLRKAMEDTKREGDRNIKKRMAIIIAILIFIFLYIIDFDLSIFFS
;
A
#
# COMPACT_ATOMS: atom_id res chain seq x y z
N MET A 1 18.79 -21.21 7.26
CA MET A 1 18.10 -20.07 7.93
C MET A 1 17.25 -20.54 9.12
N GLY A 2 17.84 -21.19 10.14
CA GLY A 2 17.06 -21.96 11.14
C GLY A 2 16.96 -21.36 12.55
N PHE A 3 18.02 -20.76 13.08
CA PHE A 3 18.08 -20.42 14.51
C PHE A 3 17.54 -19.03 14.86
N LEU A 4 17.92 -17.99 14.11
CA LEU A 4 17.53 -16.59 14.37
C LEU A 4 16.01 -16.35 14.27
N LYS A 5 15.32 -17.06 13.37
CA LYS A 5 13.88 -16.88 13.16
C LYS A 5 13.04 -17.37 14.35
N LYS A 6 13.56 -18.30 15.15
CA LYS A 6 12.89 -18.84 16.35
C LYS A 6 12.85 -17.83 17.50
N PHE A 7 13.84 -16.95 17.59
CA PHE A 7 13.95 -15.96 18.66
C PHE A 7 13.43 -14.56 18.27
N ILE A 8 13.43 -14.21 16.97
CA ILE A 8 13.01 -12.87 16.49
C ILE A 8 11.61 -12.90 15.83
N GLY A 9 11.13 -14.07 15.42
CA GLY A 9 9.88 -14.20 14.67
C GLY A 9 8.64 -14.29 15.55
N LEU A 10 7.69 -13.36 15.37
CA LEU A 10 6.36 -13.49 15.98
C LEU A 10 5.63 -14.72 15.43
N ARG A 11 4.91 -15.42 16.31
CA ARG A 11 4.06 -16.55 15.91
C ARG A 11 2.90 -16.04 15.05
N LYS A 12 2.66 -16.70 13.92
CA LYS A 12 1.51 -16.40 13.05
C LYS A 12 0.21 -16.87 13.72
N ASN A 13 -0.91 -16.26 13.35
CA ASN A 13 -2.23 -16.71 13.76
C ASN A 13 -2.51 -18.14 13.26
N LYS A 14 -3.27 -18.92 14.04
CA LYS A 14 -3.76 -20.23 13.58
C LYS A 14 -4.87 -19.98 12.57
N THR A 15 -4.76 -20.59 11.39
CA THR A 15 -5.80 -20.57 10.36
C THR A 15 -6.46 -21.93 10.30
N PHE A 16 -7.80 -21.96 10.17
CA PHE A 16 -8.56 -23.20 10.04
C PHE A 16 -8.75 -23.51 8.55
N GLY A 17 -8.12 -24.58 8.07
CA GLY A 17 -8.22 -25.01 6.68
C GLY A 17 -9.39 -25.98 6.50
N TYR A 18 -10.60 -25.45 6.30
CA TYR A 18 -11.77 -26.29 5.99
C TYR A 18 -11.83 -26.55 4.47
N GLN A 19 -11.71 -27.83 4.09
CA GLN A 19 -11.92 -28.31 2.72
C GLN A 19 -13.29 -28.98 2.62
N PRO A 20 -14.25 -28.42 1.85
CA PRO A 20 -15.55 -29.04 1.69
C PRO A 20 -15.44 -30.29 0.79
N ARG A 21 -16.21 -31.34 1.09
CA ARG A 21 -16.15 -32.62 0.36
C ARG A 21 -16.79 -32.59 -1.04
N PHE A 22 -17.78 -31.73 -1.24
CA PHE A 22 -18.59 -31.69 -2.46
C PHE A 22 -18.54 -30.32 -3.18
N TYR A 23 -17.62 -29.45 -2.75
CA TYR A 23 -17.46 -28.14 -3.35
C TYR A 23 -16.27 -28.18 -4.30
N ASP A 24 -16.52 -27.93 -5.58
CA ASP A 24 -15.47 -27.68 -6.55
C ASP A 24 -15.15 -26.19 -6.54
N ASP A 25 -13.97 -25.89 -6.01
CA ASP A 25 -13.46 -24.54 -5.91
C ASP A 25 -12.86 -24.16 -7.26
N LYS A 26 -13.63 -23.46 -8.10
CA LYS A 26 -13.23 -22.98 -9.44
C LYS A 26 -12.08 -21.94 -9.41
N GLY A 27 -11.20 -22.03 -8.43
CA GLY A 27 -10.09 -21.12 -8.19
C GLY A 27 -10.42 -19.93 -7.28
N GLU A 28 -11.61 -19.87 -6.67
CA GLU A 28 -12.08 -18.70 -5.91
C GLU A 28 -11.83 -18.79 -4.39
N GLY A 29 -11.49 -19.97 -3.86
CA GLY A 29 -11.28 -20.23 -2.45
C GLY A 29 -12.44 -20.98 -1.78
N SER A 30 -12.18 -21.51 -0.57
CA SER A 30 -13.20 -22.14 0.27
C SER A 30 -14.28 -21.11 0.62
N PRO A 31 -15.58 -21.41 0.43
CA PRO A 31 -16.68 -20.49 0.72
C PRO A 31 -16.86 -20.26 2.23
N PHE A 32 -16.20 -21.08 3.05
CA PHE A 32 -16.20 -20.99 4.51
C PHE A 32 -14.97 -20.25 5.05
N LYS A 33 -14.13 -19.69 4.18
CA LYS A 33 -12.96 -18.93 4.59
C LYS A 33 -13.42 -17.62 5.24
N ILE A 34 -13.05 -17.44 6.50
CA ILE A 34 -13.34 -16.20 7.24
C ILE A 34 -12.40 -15.10 6.72
N GLU A 35 -12.82 -14.41 5.66
CA GLU A 35 -12.11 -13.24 5.13
C GLU A 35 -13.01 -12.01 5.15
N TYR A 36 -12.41 -10.85 5.39
CA TYR A 36 -13.12 -9.59 5.29
C TYR A 36 -13.27 -9.19 3.82
N LYS A 37 -14.38 -8.53 3.44
CA LYS A 37 -14.66 -8.12 2.05
C LYS A 37 -13.52 -7.34 1.37
N PHE A 38 -12.72 -6.63 2.16
CA PHE A 38 -11.61 -5.81 1.69
C PHE A 38 -10.23 -6.46 1.80
N ASP A 39 -10.13 -7.71 2.27
CA ASP A 39 -8.84 -8.39 2.40
C ASP A 39 -8.19 -8.63 1.03
N GLN A 40 -8.99 -8.86 -0.02
CA GLN A 40 -8.51 -8.99 -1.40
C GLN A 40 -7.84 -7.71 -1.95
N TYR A 41 -8.25 -6.54 -1.46
CA TYR A 41 -7.69 -5.25 -1.89
C TYR A 41 -6.52 -4.79 -0.99
N ARG A 42 -6.27 -5.48 0.12
CA ARG A 42 -5.20 -5.16 1.06
C ARG A 42 -3.86 -5.62 0.53
N SER A 43 -3.12 -4.67 -0.02
CA SER A 43 -1.77 -4.91 -0.50
C SER A 43 -0.76 -4.96 0.67
N THR A 44 -1.03 -4.24 1.76
CA THR A 44 -0.07 -3.96 2.83
C THR A 44 -0.14 -4.91 4.02
N VAL A 45 -1.26 -5.62 4.19
CA VAL A 45 -1.53 -6.44 5.38
C VAL A 45 -1.35 -7.92 5.03
N GLY A 46 -0.49 -8.64 5.77
CA GLY A 46 -0.21 -10.06 5.52
C GLY A 46 1.22 -10.47 5.86
N SER A 47 1.48 -11.79 5.79
CA SER A 47 2.76 -12.45 6.11
C SER A 47 3.97 -11.60 5.76
N ASN A 48 4.80 -11.30 6.77
CA ASN A 48 6.01 -10.47 6.71
C ASN A 48 6.83 -10.71 5.43
N LYS A 49 6.53 -9.93 4.39
CA LYS A 49 7.21 -9.98 3.10
C LYS A 49 8.55 -9.28 3.33
N GLY A 50 9.66 -9.99 3.16
CA GLY A 50 11.00 -9.44 3.42
C GLY A 50 11.26 -8.12 2.69
N LEU A 51 12.35 -7.43 3.05
CA LEU A 51 12.68 -6.07 2.55
C LEU A 51 12.59 -5.96 1.02
N LYS A 52 13.14 -6.96 0.30
CA LYS A 52 13.08 -7.06 -1.17
C LYS A 52 11.64 -7.01 -1.71
N THR A 53 10.73 -7.74 -1.07
CA THR A 53 9.34 -7.81 -1.51
C THR A 53 8.59 -6.52 -1.18
N LYS A 54 8.94 -5.83 -0.09
CA LYS A 54 8.40 -4.50 0.23
C LYS A 54 8.81 -3.48 -0.83
N LEU A 55 10.09 -3.45 -1.20
CA LEU A 55 10.60 -2.54 -2.24
C LEU A 55 9.96 -2.82 -3.60
N ARG A 56 9.90 -4.09 -4.02
CA ARG A 56 9.26 -4.48 -5.28
C ARG A 56 7.80 -4.05 -5.32
N LYS A 57 7.08 -4.26 -4.22
CA LYS A 57 5.67 -3.91 -4.11
C LYS A 57 5.44 -2.41 -4.10
N ALA A 58 6.29 -1.63 -3.43
CA ALA A 58 6.24 -0.18 -3.49
C ALA A 58 6.46 0.35 -4.92
N MET A 59 7.44 -0.21 -5.65
CA MET A 59 7.64 0.13 -7.07
C MET A 59 6.44 -0.24 -7.94
N GLU A 60 5.81 -1.39 -7.68
CA GLU A 60 4.62 -1.83 -8.41
C GLU A 60 3.40 -0.95 -8.11
N ASP A 61 3.21 -0.55 -6.84
CA ASP A 61 2.16 0.37 -6.43
C ASP A 61 2.38 1.79 -7.01
N THR A 62 3.63 2.23 -7.24
CA THR A 62 3.91 3.48 -7.98
C THR A 62 3.55 3.38 -9.47
N LYS A 63 3.67 2.18 -10.05
CA LYS A 63 3.32 1.93 -11.46
C LYS A 63 1.83 1.75 -11.69
N ARG A 64 1.03 1.51 -10.63
CA ARG A 64 -0.44 1.55 -10.76
C ARG A 64 -0.83 2.91 -11.30
N GLU A 65 -1.63 2.92 -12.35
CA GLU A 65 -2.25 4.13 -12.88
C GLU A 65 -3.19 4.71 -11.83
N GLY A 66 -2.64 5.52 -10.93
CA GLY A 66 -3.42 6.33 -10.01
C GLY A 66 -4.23 7.35 -10.79
N ASP A 67 -5.42 7.67 -10.29
CA ASP A 67 -6.33 8.62 -10.92
C ASP A 67 -5.60 9.94 -11.24
N ARG A 68 -5.52 10.26 -12.53
CA ARG A 68 -4.85 11.47 -13.04
C ARG A 68 -5.46 12.73 -12.42
N ASN A 69 -6.75 12.69 -12.08
CA ASN A 69 -7.43 13.80 -11.42
C ASN A 69 -6.91 14.03 -10.00
N ILE A 70 -6.62 12.96 -9.25
CA ILE A 70 -6.05 13.08 -7.90
C ILE A 70 -4.68 13.73 -7.96
N LYS A 71 -3.81 13.30 -8.89
CA LYS A 71 -2.47 13.90 -9.07
C LYS A 71 -2.54 15.39 -9.40
N LYS A 72 -3.46 15.78 -10.30
CA LYS A 72 -3.69 17.19 -10.65
C LYS A 72 -4.18 18.01 -9.46
N ARG A 73 -5.20 17.53 -8.74
CA ARG A 73 -5.73 18.20 -7.55
C ARG A 73 -4.66 18.39 -6.49
N MET A 74 -3.85 17.35 -6.23
CA MET A 74 -2.74 17.42 -5.29
C MET A 74 -1.71 18.48 -5.69
N ALA A 75 -1.31 18.53 -6.97
CA ALA A 75 -0.39 19.54 -7.47
C ALA A 75 -0.96 20.97 -7.33
N ILE A 76 -2.24 21.17 -7.63
CA ILE A 76 -2.92 22.46 -7.48
C ILE A 76 -2.94 22.90 -6.01
N ILE A 77 -3.29 22.00 -5.08
CA ILE A 77 -3.30 22.29 -3.64
C ILE A 77 -1.90 22.71 -3.16
N ILE A 78 -0.85 21.98 -3.56
CA ILE A 78 0.53 22.31 -3.20
C ILE A 78 0.93 23.68 -3.74
N ALA A 79 0.61 23.98 -5.01
CA ALA A 79 0.93 25.28 -5.62
C ALA A 79 0.24 26.44 -4.88
N ILE A 80 -1.04 26.30 -4.52
CA ILE A 80 -1.77 27.32 -3.76
C ILE A 80 -1.16 27.54 -2.37
N LEU A 81 -0.82 26.44 -1.66
CA LEU A 81 -0.21 26.55 -0.34
C LEU A 81 1.14 27.25 -0.37
N ILE A 82 1.98 26.94 -1.36
CA ILE A 82 3.26 27.62 -1.57
C ILE A 82 3.01 29.10 -1.87
N PHE A 83 2.06 29.41 -2.74
CA PHE A 83 1.76 30.80 -3.10
C PHE A 83 1.29 31.63 -1.89
N ILE A 84 0.40 31.08 -1.05
CA ILE A 84 -0.03 31.73 0.20
C ILE A 84 1.16 31.92 1.15
N PHE A 85 2.00 30.91 1.30
CA PHE A 85 3.19 31.00 2.15
C PHE A 85 4.13 32.12 1.68
N LEU A 86 4.45 32.16 0.37
CA LEU A 86 5.31 33.19 -0.22
C LEU A 86 4.73 34.60 -0.08
N TYR A 87 3.40 34.73 -0.17
CA TYR A 87 2.71 35.99 0.03
C TYR A 87 2.83 36.50 1.48
N ILE A 88 2.72 35.63 2.49
CA ILE A 88 2.81 36.01 3.91
C ILE A 88 4.19 36.58 4.26
N ILE A 89 5.25 36.04 3.65
CA ILE A 89 6.64 36.44 3.92
C ILE A 89 7.16 37.54 2.98
N ASP A 90 6.30 38.04 2.08
CA ASP A 90 6.64 39.03 1.05
C ASP A 90 7.88 38.62 0.21
N PHE A 91 7.92 37.34 -0.20
CA PHE A 91 9.08 36.78 -0.90
C PHE A 91 9.14 37.23 -2.36
N ASP A 92 10.27 37.83 -2.75
CA ASP A 92 10.50 38.27 -4.13
C ASP A 92 10.78 37.07 -5.07
N LEU A 93 9.85 36.82 -5.98
CA LEU A 93 9.96 35.77 -7.02
C LEU A 93 10.89 36.18 -8.18
N SER A 94 11.20 37.47 -8.32
CA SER A 94 12.02 38.01 -9.42
C SER A 94 13.45 37.51 -9.37
N ILE A 95 13.93 37.08 -8.19
CA ILE A 95 15.26 36.51 -7.96
C ILE A 95 15.57 35.28 -8.83
N PHE A 96 14.54 34.57 -9.32
CA PHE A 96 14.72 33.39 -10.16
C PHE A 96 14.75 33.68 -11.67
N PHE A 97 14.42 34.90 -12.09
CA PHE A 97 14.32 35.29 -13.51
C PHE A 97 15.39 36.31 -13.94
N SER A 98 16.26 36.73 -13.01
CA SER A 98 17.48 37.49 -13.28
C SER A 98 18.66 36.55 -13.51
#